data_AF-A0A841LW47-F1
#
_entry.id   AF-A0A841LW47-F1
#
_cell.length_a   1.000
_cell.length_b   1.000
_cell.length_c   1.000
_cell.angle_alpha   90.00
_cell.angle_beta   90.00
_cell.angle_gamma   90.00
#
_symmetry.space_group_name_H-M   'P 1'
#
loop_
_entity.id
_entity.type
_entity.pdbx_description
1 polymer ?
#
loop_
_entity_poly.entity_id
_entity_poly.type
_entity_poly.pdbx_seq_one_letter_code
_entity_poly.pdbx_strand_id
1 'polypeptide(L)'
;MSTINTVWIGKKLGPVHVACLKSFIRHGHDVVLHTYGKPEDTPDGVRLFDANKLMKEEEIVRHKKTNSLTLASDRYRYRILREGMGLYVDCDVYCVRPFEQSEYVMGWHSDDTINNAVLNAPFDSPFLKQVLDASEDLYFIAPWFKKRKKAYYRTRKAIGCPIHISKNKWGTIGPSLVTHCALENGLEQHISPIDIFYPLNWAQLDLLYERGLKVSVRAPEFSGHFLTLN
;
A
#
# COMPACT_ATOMS: atom_id res chain seq x y z
N MET A 1 -20.60 -5.12 -4.33
CA MET A 1 -20.27 -3.95 -3.50
C MET A 1 -19.09 -4.35 -2.63
N SER A 2 -17.94 -3.71 -2.84
CA SER A 2 -16.68 -4.09 -2.18
C SER A 2 -16.35 -3.09 -1.08
N THR A 3 -15.86 -3.58 0.07
CA THR A 3 -15.28 -2.70 1.11
C THR A 3 -13.85 -2.35 0.75
N ILE A 4 -13.52 -1.06 0.84
CA ILE A 4 -12.21 -0.47 0.59
C ILE A 4 -11.68 0.03 1.93
N ASN A 5 -10.56 -0.55 2.38
CA ASN A 5 -9.91 -0.12 3.60
C ASN A 5 -8.72 0.77 3.24
N THR A 6 -8.59 1.87 3.94
CA THR A 6 -7.49 2.82 3.74
C THR A 6 -7.09 3.43 5.08
N VAL A 7 -5.86 3.94 5.19
CA VAL A 7 -5.34 4.47 6.46
C VAL A 7 -4.86 5.90 6.31
N TRP A 8 -5.25 6.75 7.26
CA TRP A 8 -4.77 8.13 7.34
C TRP A 8 -4.27 8.48 8.73
N ILE A 9 -3.07 9.05 8.76
CA ILE A 9 -2.39 9.49 9.99
C ILE A 9 -2.18 11.01 9.87
N GLY A 10 -3.15 11.78 10.33
CA GLY A 10 -3.11 13.23 10.27
C GLY A 10 -4.46 13.87 10.58
N LYS A 11 -4.45 15.18 10.84
CA LYS A 11 -5.66 15.96 11.18
C LYS A 11 -6.49 16.34 9.96
N LYS A 12 -5.88 16.41 8.77
CA LYS A 12 -6.52 16.76 7.50
C LYS A 12 -6.06 15.81 6.42
N LEU A 13 -6.95 15.40 5.53
CA LEU A 13 -6.70 14.61 4.32
C LEU A 13 -6.13 15.50 3.22
N GLY A 14 -6.73 16.66 2.98
CA GLY A 14 -6.44 17.52 1.84
C GLY A 14 -7.25 17.14 0.59
N PRO A 15 -7.34 18.07 -0.38
CA PRO A 15 -8.30 17.97 -1.48
C PRO A 15 -8.11 16.76 -2.39
N VAL A 16 -6.85 16.34 -2.63
CA VAL A 16 -6.52 15.17 -3.46
C VAL A 16 -7.04 13.90 -2.82
N HIS A 17 -6.66 13.62 -1.57
CA HIS A 17 -7.12 12.44 -0.84
C HIS A 17 -8.64 12.43 -0.66
N VAL A 18 -9.26 13.58 -0.37
CA VAL A 18 -10.73 13.70 -0.31
C VAL A 18 -11.37 13.33 -1.65
N ALA A 19 -10.81 13.78 -2.77
CA ALA A 19 -11.30 13.43 -4.11
C ALA A 19 -11.14 11.93 -4.41
N CYS A 20 -10.02 11.33 -4.02
CA CYS A 20 -9.76 9.90 -4.13
C CYS A 20 -10.79 9.08 -3.34
N LEU A 21 -11.02 9.38 -2.06
CA LEU A 21 -12.03 8.67 -1.26
C LEU A 21 -13.45 8.82 -1.85
N LYS A 22 -13.81 10.02 -2.30
CA LYS A 22 -15.10 10.27 -2.97
C LYS A 22 -15.26 9.50 -4.28
N SER A 23 -14.17 9.23 -5.00
CA SER A 23 -14.22 8.49 -6.26
C SER A 23 -14.70 7.04 -6.04
N PHE A 24 -14.23 6.38 -4.98
CA PHE A 24 -14.69 5.03 -4.61
C PHE A 24 -16.17 5.01 -4.24
N ILE A 25 -16.63 5.97 -3.43
CA ILE A 25 -18.05 6.11 -3.07
C ILE A 25 -18.92 6.30 -4.32
N ARG A 26 -18.48 7.14 -5.26
CA ARG A 26 -19.18 7.38 -6.53
C ARG A 26 -19.34 6.11 -7.36
N HIS A 27 -18.40 5.18 -7.25
CA HIS A 27 -18.46 3.88 -7.93
C HIS A 27 -19.13 2.78 -7.10
N GLY A 28 -19.82 3.14 -6.01
CA GLY A 28 -20.65 2.21 -5.23
C GLY A 28 -19.86 1.32 -4.28
N HIS A 29 -18.64 1.72 -3.91
CA HIS A 29 -17.84 1.03 -2.91
C HIS A 29 -18.06 1.59 -1.50
N ASP A 30 -18.01 0.72 -0.50
CA ASP A 30 -17.96 1.12 0.90
C ASP A 30 -16.53 1.53 1.26
N VAL A 31 -16.34 2.73 1.77
CA VAL A 31 -15.00 3.21 2.15
C VAL A 31 -14.88 3.24 3.67
N VAL A 32 -13.86 2.54 4.19
CA VAL A 32 -13.47 2.52 5.60
C VAL A 32 -12.11 3.20 5.74
N LEU A 33 -12.11 4.37 6.38
CA LEU A 33 -10.92 5.14 6.68
C LEU A 33 -10.46 4.85 8.12
N HIS A 34 -9.33 4.18 8.24
CA HIS A 34 -8.66 3.87 9.49
C HIS A 34 -7.88 5.08 9.97
N THR A 35 -8.21 5.62 11.14
CA THR A 35 -7.56 6.82 11.67
C THR A 35 -7.39 6.75 13.19
N TYR A 36 -6.40 7.49 13.70
CA TYR A 36 -6.18 7.67 15.15
C TYR A 36 -7.07 8.76 15.75
N GLY A 37 -7.77 9.51 14.90
CA GLY A 37 -8.75 10.53 15.24
C GLY A 37 -9.44 10.99 13.95
N LYS A 38 -10.66 11.54 14.05
CA LYS A 38 -11.42 11.96 12.87
C LYS A 38 -10.72 13.13 12.15
N PRO A 39 -10.33 13.00 10.87
CA PRO A 39 -9.84 14.13 10.08
C PRO A 39 -10.92 15.20 9.89
N GLU A 40 -10.53 16.47 9.91
CA GLU A 40 -11.45 17.63 9.84
C GLU A 40 -12.27 17.65 8.54
N ASP A 41 -11.69 17.16 7.45
CA ASP A 41 -12.22 17.17 6.08
C ASP A 41 -12.63 15.78 5.59
N THR A 42 -12.94 14.85 6.51
CA THR A 42 -13.46 13.53 6.17
C THR A 42 -14.72 13.68 5.30
N PRO A 43 -14.76 13.11 4.07
CA PRO A 43 -15.92 13.25 3.20
C PRO A 43 -17.11 12.41 3.67
N ASP A 44 -18.32 12.92 3.39
CA ASP A 44 -19.56 12.19 3.68
C ASP A 44 -19.58 10.82 2.98
N GLY A 45 -20.12 9.82 3.68
CA GLY A 45 -20.17 8.43 3.22
C GLY A 45 -18.95 7.59 3.58
N VAL A 46 -17.85 8.20 4.05
CA VAL A 46 -16.70 7.45 4.59
C VAL A 46 -16.99 6.98 6.02
N ARG A 47 -16.87 5.68 6.26
CA ARG A 47 -16.92 5.09 7.60
C ARG A 47 -15.55 5.23 8.27
N LEU A 48 -15.54 5.52 9.56
CA LEU A 48 -14.31 5.60 10.34
C LEU A 48 -14.07 4.30 11.10
N PHE A 49 -12.80 3.91 11.17
CA PHE A 49 -12.33 2.81 12.01
C PHE A 49 -11.20 3.31 12.91
N ASP A 50 -11.27 3.04 14.21
CA ASP A 50 -10.22 3.41 15.16
C ASP A 50 -8.95 2.61 14.89
N ALA A 51 -7.92 3.29 14.41
CA ALA A 51 -6.69 2.65 13.99
C ALA A 51 -5.96 1.93 15.14
N ASN A 52 -6.16 2.36 16.38
CA ASN A 52 -5.59 1.76 17.58
C ASN A 52 -6.04 0.32 17.83
N LYS A 53 -7.08 -0.16 17.13
CA LYS A 53 -7.50 -1.55 17.19
C LYS A 53 -6.54 -2.49 16.45
N LEU A 54 -5.84 -2.01 15.41
CA LEU A 54 -4.88 -2.82 14.64
C LEU A 54 -3.43 -2.48 14.94
N MET A 55 -3.13 -1.20 15.15
CA MET A 55 -1.78 -0.72 15.44
C MET A 55 -1.88 0.47 16.36
N LYS A 56 -1.30 0.39 17.55
CA LYS A 56 -1.30 1.49 18.50
C LYS A 56 -0.50 2.67 17.97
N GLU A 57 -0.87 3.89 18.36
CA GLU A 57 -0.20 5.09 17.86
C GLU A 57 1.30 5.09 18.22
N GLU A 58 1.67 4.50 19.37
CA GLU A 58 3.05 4.36 19.82
C GLU A 58 3.87 3.38 18.97
N GLU A 59 3.22 2.48 18.21
CA GLU A 59 3.89 1.58 17.27
C GLU A 59 4.27 2.26 15.95
N ILE A 60 3.85 3.51 15.71
CA ILE A 60 4.14 4.24 14.47
C ILE A 60 5.64 4.51 14.37
N VAL A 61 6.26 3.84 13.40
CA VAL A 61 7.67 4.04 13.05
C VAL A 61 7.76 4.92 11.81
N ARG A 62 8.51 6.03 11.92
CA ARG A 62 8.87 6.87 10.78
C ARG A 62 10.18 6.42 10.16
N HIS A 63 10.29 6.55 8.84
CA HIS A 63 11.56 6.32 8.15
C HIS A 63 12.59 7.38 8.56
N LYS A 64 13.80 6.96 8.95
CA LYS A 64 14.77 7.84 9.62
C LYS A 64 15.30 8.96 8.72
N LYS A 65 15.44 8.70 7.41
CA LYS A 65 16.02 9.67 6.46
C LYS A 65 15.02 10.69 5.95
N THR A 66 13.78 10.26 5.69
CA THR A 66 12.73 11.09 5.05
C THR A 66 11.68 11.57 6.03
N ASN A 67 11.67 11.04 7.26
CA ASN A 67 10.62 11.23 8.27
C ASN A 67 9.22 10.79 7.80
N SER A 68 9.14 10.01 6.72
CA SER A 68 7.87 9.56 6.12
C SER A 68 7.20 8.47 6.95
N LEU A 69 5.86 8.40 6.84
CA LEU A 69 5.00 7.41 7.49
C LEU A 69 4.85 6.11 6.68
N THR A 70 5.63 5.95 5.62
CA THR A 70 5.53 4.84 4.67
C THR A 70 5.68 3.49 5.36
N LEU A 71 6.60 3.35 6.33
CA LEU A 71 6.77 2.11 7.11
C LEU A 71 5.54 1.79 7.98
N ALA A 72 4.91 2.82 8.56
CA ALA A 72 3.71 2.64 9.35
C ALA A 72 2.53 2.22 8.47
N SER A 73 2.37 2.85 7.29
CA SER A 73 1.34 2.48 6.31
C SER A 73 1.58 1.07 5.72
N ASP A 74 2.83 0.68 5.44
CA ASP A 74 3.19 -0.68 5.01
C ASP A 74 2.79 -1.72 6.07
N ARG A 75 3.10 -1.50 7.35
CA ARG A 75 2.67 -2.44 8.40
C ARG A 75 1.16 -2.47 8.55
N TYR A 76 0.53 -1.29 8.52
CA TYR A 76 -0.91 -1.17 8.74
C TYR A 76 -1.72 -1.88 7.65
N ARG A 77 -1.34 -1.75 6.37
CA ARG A 77 -2.03 -2.44 5.27
C ARG A 77 -1.95 -3.96 5.42
N TYR A 78 -0.82 -4.52 5.84
CA TYR A 78 -0.73 -5.96 6.06
C TYR A 78 -1.58 -6.42 7.25
N ARG A 79 -1.69 -5.60 8.29
CA ARG A 79 -2.59 -5.87 9.43
C ARG A 79 -4.07 -5.83 9.03
N ILE A 80 -4.47 -4.93 8.13
CA ILE A 80 -5.83 -4.95 7.54
C ILE A 80 -6.11 -6.31 6.88
N LEU A 81 -5.17 -6.81 6.08
CA LEU A 81 -5.30 -8.11 5.41
C LEU A 81 -5.31 -9.27 6.41
N ARG A 82 -4.49 -9.21 7.47
CA ARG A 82 -4.43 -10.21 8.54
C ARG A 82 -5.78 -10.39 9.22
N GLU A 83 -6.51 -9.30 9.46
CA GLU A 83 -7.85 -9.34 10.07
C GLU A 83 -8.96 -9.68 9.06
N GLY A 84 -8.62 -10.02 7.81
CA GLY A 84 -9.60 -10.39 6.78
C GLY A 84 -10.53 -9.25 6.38
N MET A 85 -10.14 -7.99 6.60
CA MET A 85 -11.00 -6.82 6.33
C MET A 85 -11.17 -6.55 4.83
N GLY A 86 -10.36 -7.20 3.99
CA GLY A 86 -10.42 -7.13 2.52
C GLY A 86 -9.46 -6.10 1.94
N LEU A 87 -9.77 -5.65 0.72
CA LEU A 87 -8.88 -4.82 -0.09
C LEU A 87 -8.39 -3.58 0.66
N TYR A 88 -7.06 -3.42 0.67
CA TYR A 88 -6.41 -2.18 1.04
C TYR A 88 -6.16 -1.30 -0.20
N VAL A 89 -6.37 0.01 -0.03
CA VAL A 89 -6.05 1.03 -1.03
C VAL A 89 -5.43 2.25 -0.34
N ASP A 90 -4.33 2.80 -0.87
CA ASP A 90 -3.75 4.07 -0.40
C ASP A 90 -4.72 5.25 -0.61
N CYS A 91 -4.71 6.24 0.29
CA CYS A 91 -5.63 7.39 0.25
C CYS A 91 -5.49 8.25 -1.02
N ASP A 92 -4.40 8.09 -1.77
CA ASP A 92 -4.06 8.83 -2.98
C ASP A 92 -4.43 8.08 -4.28
N VAL A 93 -5.16 6.96 -4.18
CA VAL A 93 -5.62 6.22 -5.36
C VAL A 93 -7.01 6.72 -5.79
N TYR A 94 -7.13 7.18 -7.03
CA TYR A 94 -8.39 7.59 -7.64
C TYR A 94 -9.03 6.43 -8.41
N CYS A 95 -10.28 6.12 -8.07
CA CYS A 95 -11.09 5.10 -8.71
C CYS A 95 -11.75 5.67 -9.98
N VAL A 96 -11.41 5.12 -11.15
CA VAL A 96 -11.96 5.57 -12.44
C VAL A 96 -13.19 4.73 -12.85
N ARG A 97 -13.29 3.51 -12.32
CA ARG A 97 -14.40 2.58 -12.57
C ARG A 97 -14.53 1.57 -11.44
N PRO A 98 -15.70 0.93 -11.25
CA PRO A 98 -15.82 -0.18 -10.33
C PRO A 98 -14.90 -1.33 -10.73
N PHE A 99 -14.52 -2.14 -9.74
CA PHE A 99 -13.69 -3.32 -9.91
C PHE A 99 -14.30 -4.51 -9.14
N GLU A 100 -14.03 -5.71 -9.63
CA GLU A 100 -14.53 -6.95 -9.05
C GLU A 100 -13.66 -7.39 -7.87
N GLN A 101 -14.26 -8.00 -6.85
CA GLN A 101 -13.48 -8.60 -5.77
C GLN A 101 -12.77 -9.83 -6.29
N SER A 102 -11.48 -9.91 -5.99
CA SER A 102 -10.65 -11.09 -6.20
C SER A 102 -9.95 -11.42 -4.88
N GLU A 103 -9.69 -12.70 -4.65
CA GLU A 103 -8.93 -13.17 -3.48
C GLU A 103 -7.55 -12.50 -3.42
N TYR A 104 -6.90 -12.40 -4.58
CA TYR A 104 -5.67 -11.63 -4.76
C TYR A 104 -5.92 -10.41 -5.62
N VAL A 105 -5.44 -9.26 -5.15
CA VAL A 105 -5.39 -8.02 -5.93
C VAL A 105 -3.99 -7.46 -5.78
N MET A 106 -3.21 -7.49 -6.86
CA MET A 106 -1.85 -6.98 -6.95
C MET A 106 -1.65 -6.39 -8.35
N GLY A 107 -0.75 -5.41 -8.48
CA GLY A 107 -0.45 -4.78 -9.76
C GLY A 107 1.03 -4.45 -9.93
N TRP A 108 1.54 -4.67 -11.14
CA TRP A 108 2.87 -4.21 -11.54
C TRP A 108 2.90 -2.68 -11.60
N HIS A 109 3.92 -2.04 -11.02
CA HIS A 109 4.19 -0.60 -11.21
C HIS A 109 5.41 -0.32 -12.09
N SER A 110 6.28 -1.32 -12.23
CA SER A 110 7.36 -1.38 -13.21
C SER A 110 7.53 -2.83 -13.66
N ASP A 111 8.45 -3.07 -14.59
CA ASP A 111 8.75 -4.41 -15.12
C ASP A 111 9.17 -5.44 -14.06
N ASP A 112 9.60 -4.99 -12.88
CA ASP A 112 10.20 -5.82 -11.84
C ASP A 112 9.64 -5.56 -10.44
N THR A 113 8.66 -4.66 -10.29
CA THR A 113 8.18 -4.23 -8.97
C THR A 113 6.65 -4.21 -8.93
N ILE A 114 6.09 -5.02 -8.03
CA ILE A 114 4.69 -4.95 -7.61
C ILE A 114 4.54 -3.78 -6.65
N ASN A 115 3.56 -2.92 -6.90
CA ASN A 115 3.20 -1.87 -5.95
C ASN A 115 2.19 -2.40 -4.93
N ASN A 116 2.25 -1.86 -3.72
CA ASN A 116 1.43 -2.26 -2.59
C ASN A 116 0.37 -1.21 -2.22
N ALA A 117 0.16 -0.20 -3.06
CA ALA A 117 -0.87 0.83 -2.90
C ALA A 117 -2.30 0.31 -3.15
N VAL A 118 -2.45 -0.80 -3.87
CA VAL A 118 -3.71 -1.54 -4.02
C VAL A 118 -3.37 -3.00 -3.78
N LEU A 119 -3.85 -3.57 -2.66
CA LEU A 119 -3.40 -4.89 -2.21
C LEU A 119 -4.53 -5.69 -1.55
N ASN A 120 -4.77 -6.90 -2.03
CA ASN A 120 -5.59 -7.91 -1.36
C ASN A 120 -4.92 -9.28 -1.42
N ALA A 121 -5.09 -10.06 -0.37
CA ALA A 121 -4.68 -11.46 -0.29
C ALA A 121 -5.53 -12.18 0.77
N PRO A 122 -5.74 -13.51 0.67
CA PRO A 122 -6.35 -14.28 1.73
C PRO A 122 -5.57 -14.14 3.05
N PHE A 123 -6.31 -14.00 4.16
CA PHE A 123 -5.75 -13.71 5.49
C PHE A 123 -4.83 -14.83 6.02
N ASP A 124 -5.01 -16.05 5.52
CA ASP A 124 -4.27 -17.27 5.87
C ASP A 124 -3.27 -17.69 4.79
N SER A 125 -3.09 -16.88 3.73
CA SER A 125 -2.18 -17.21 2.63
C SER A 125 -0.71 -17.28 3.09
N PRO A 126 0.09 -18.22 2.55
CA PRO A 126 1.53 -18.27 2.80
C PRO A 126 2.24 -16.96 2.44
N PHE A 127 1.78 -16.29 1.37
CA PHE A 127 2.24 -14.96 0.97
C PHE A 127 2.06 -13.93 2.10
N LEU A 128 0.84 -13.77 2.63
CA LEU A 128 0.57 -12.77 3.64
C LEU A 128 1.33 -13.08 4.95
N LYS A 129 1.44 -14.35 5.31
CA LYS A 129 2.23 -14.79 6.48
C LYS A 129 3.68 -14.33 6.38
N GLN A 130 4.34 -14.55 5.23
CA GLN A 130 5.72 -14.10 5.02
C GLN A 130 5.87 -12.58 5.09
N VAL A 131 4.92 -11.85 4.48
CA VAL A 131 4.91 -10.39 4.50
C VAL A 131 4.74 -9.87 5.93
N LEU A 132 3.85 -10.47 6.73
CA LEU A 132 3.67 -10.13 8.15
C LEU A 132 4.91 -10.44 8.98
N ASP A 133 5.47 -11.65 8.87
CA ASP A 133 6.67 -12.07 9.59
C ASP A 133 7.85 -11.10 9.34
N ALA A 134 8.02 -10.67 8.09
CA ALA A 134 9.07 -9.72 7.71
C ALA A 134 8.78 -8.27 8.13
N SER A 135 7.53 -7.82 8.05
CA SER A 135 7.16 -6.42 8.34
C SER A 135 7.04 -6.13 9.84
N GLU A 136 6.81 -7.15 10.68
CA GLU A 136 6.79 -7.01 12.14
C GLU A 136 8.18 -7.15 12.80
N ASP A 137 9.17 -7.76 12.12
CA ASP A 137 10.57 -7.73 12.58
C ASP A 137 11.20 -6.36 12.30
N LEU A 138 11.25 -5.49 13.32
CA LEU A 138 11.92 -4.19 13.26
C LEU A 138 13.42 -4.26 12.93
N TYR A 139 14.01 -5.46 12.92
CA TYR A 139 15.40 -5.74 12.55
C TYR A 139 15.49 -6.73 11.39
N PHE A 140 14.46 -6.78 10.54
CA PHE A 140 14.38 -7.61 9.35
C PHE A 140 15.59 -7.43 8.43
N ILE A 141 16.15 -8.56 7.97
CA ILE A 141 17.27 -8.60 7.04
C ILE A 141 16.75 -9.14 5.71
N ALA A 142 16.47 -8.23 4.79
CA ALA A 142 15.90 -8.58 3.49
C ALA A 142 16.75 -9.63 2.74
N PRO A 143 16.12 -10.70 2.22
CA PRO A 143 16.83 -11.79 1.54
C PRO A 143 17.52 -11.34 0.26
N TRP A 144 16.98 -10.33 -0.44
CA TRP A 144 17.57 -9.73 -1.65
C TRP A 144 18.78 -8.80 -1.38
N PHE A 145 19.15 -8.53 -0.13
CA PHE A 145 20.37 -7.78 0.14
C PHE A 145 21.63 -8.53 -0.32
N LYS A 146 22.63 -7.79 -0.82
CA LYS A 146 23.96 -8.33 -1.17
C LYS A 146 24.58 -9.07 0.02
N LYS A 147 25.32 -10.15 -0.24
CA LYS A 147 25.94 -11.01 0.80
C LYS A 147 26.69 -10.22 1.89
N ARG A 148 27.53 -9.25 1.49
CA ARG A 148 28.27 -8.36 2.41
C ARG A 148 27.34 -7.57 3.35
N LYS A 149 26.23 -7.04 2.82
CA LYS A 149 25.25 -6.29 3.62
C LYS A 149 24.51 -7.21 4.59
N LYS A 150 24.10 -8.41 4.16
CA LYS A 150 23.49 -9.42 5.05
C LYS A 150 24.44 -9.82 6.18
N ALA A 151 25.71 -10.10 5.86
CA ALA A 151 26.73 -10.42 6.85
C ALA A 151 26.90 -9.28 7.87
N TYR A 152 27.04 -8.03 7.41
CA TYR A 152 27.11 -6.86 8.28
C TYR A 152 25.90 -6.75 9.23
N TYR A 153 24.67 -6.94 8.72
CA TYR A 153 23.45 -6.86 9.53
C TYR A 153 23.39 -8.00 10.57
N ARG A 154 23.77 -9.22 10.17
CA ARG A 154 23.83 -10.38 11.07
C ARG A 154 24.85 -10.19 12.18
N THR A 155 26.07 -9.73 11.85
CA THR A 155 27.10 -9.42 12.84
C THR A 155 26.64 -8.35 13.81
N ARG A 156 26.03 -7.27 13.30
CA ARG A 156 25.44 -6.19 14.12
C ARG A 156 24.36 -6.70 15.07
N LYS A 157 23.48 -7.58 14.60
CA LYS A 157 22.44 -8.23 15.43
C LYS A 157 23.07 -9.13 16.50
N ALA A 158 24.10 -9.91 16.16
CA ALA A 158 24.79 -10.81 17.09
C ALA A 158 25.53 -10.08 18.22
N ILE A 159 26.09 -8.89 17.97
CA ILE A 159 26.76 -8.07 19.01
C ILE A 159 25.79 -7.17 19.79
N GLY A 160 24.48 -7.42 19.72
CA GLY A 160 23.45 -6.67 20.46
C GLY A 160 23.19 -5.26 19.92
N CYS A 161 23.59 -4.95 18.69
CA CYS A 161 23.39 -3.63 18.10
C CYS A 161 22.75 -3.69 16.69
N PRO A 162 21.56 -4.30 16.55
CA PRO A 162 20.91 -4.50 15.26
C PRO A 162 20.57 -3.19 14.55
N ILE A 163 20.39 -3.28 13.22
CA ILE A 163 20.02 -2.13 12.39
C ILE A 163 18.51 -2.11 12.24
N HIS A 164 17.89 -1.08 12.79
CA HIS A 164 16.45 -0.88 12.74
C HIS A 164 15.95 -0.64 11.30
N ILE A 165 14.78 -1.17 10.96
CA ILE A 165 14.16 -1.10 9.63
C ILE A 165 13.96 0.33 9.13
N SER A 166 13.78 1.29 10.05
CA SER A 166 13.70 2.72 9.73
C SER A 166 14.95 3.30 9.06
N LYS A 167 16.08 2.60 9.09
CA LYS A 167 17.33 2.98 8.42
C LYS A 167 17.53 2.31 7.06
N ASN A 168 16.67 1.38 6.67
CA ASN A 168 16.78 0.67 5.40
C ASN A 168 16.30 1.54 4.23
N LYS A 169 16.49 1.07 2.99
CA LYS A 169 15.99 1.79 1.80
C LYS A 169 14.46 1.86 1.88
N TRP A 170 13.88 2.96 1.42
CA TRP A 170 12.44 3.06 1.18
C TRP A 170 11.94 1.84 0.37
N GLY A 171 10.75 1.35 0.72
CA GLY A 171 10.12 0.18 0.09
C GLY A 171 10.65 -1.18 0.54
N THR A 172 11.60 -1.25 1.50
CA THR A 172 12.15 -2.55 1.96
C THR A 172 11.08 -3.48 2.54
N ILE A 173 10.13 -2.97 3.33
CA ILE A 173 8.95 -3.74 3.80
C ILE A 173 7.68 -3.37 3.01
N GLY A 174 7.84 -2.60 1.93
CA GLY A 174 6.74 -2.18 1.06
C GLY A 174 6.80 -2.95 -0.26
N PRO A 175 6.88 -2.27 -1.42
CA PRO A 175 6.90 -2.90 -2.74
C PRO A 175 7.94 -4.02 -2.91
N SER A 176 9.15 -3.87 -2.36
CA SER A 176 10.19 -4.91 -2.50
C SER A 176 9.86 -6.20 -1.74
N LEU A 177 9.21 -6.08 -0.58
CA LEU A 177 8.79 -7.25 0.21
C LEU A 177 7.61 -7.96 -0.47
N VAL A 178 6.60 -7.18 -0.90
CA VAL A 178 5.45 -7.72 -1.63
C VAL A 178 5.89 -8.43 -2.91
N THR A 179 6.76 -7.80 -3.69
CA THR A 179 7.31 -8.41 -4.92
C THR A 179 8.02 -9.72 -4.61
N HIS A 180 8.94 -9.72 -3.64
CA HIS A 180 9.69 -10.91 -3.30
C HIS A 180 8.78 -12.06 -2.84
N CYS A 181 7.88 -11.80 -1.90
CA CYS A 181 6.98 -12.82 -1.38
C CYS A 181 5.98 -13.31 -2.45
N ALA A 182 5.47 -12.44 -3.32
CA ALA A 182 4.55 -12.87 -4.37
C ALA A 182 5.21 -13.84 -5.36
N LEU A 183 6.44 -13.53 -5.79
CA LEU A 183 7.21 -14.39 -6.69
C LEU A 183 7.64 -15.71 -6.00
N GLU A 184 8.06 -15.67 -4.73
CA GLU A 184 8.39 -16.90 -4.00
C GLU A 184 7.18 -17.84 -3.81
N ASN A 185 5.97 -17.30 -3.82
CA ASN A 185 4.73 -18.06 -3.69
C ASN A 185 4.06 -18.40 -5.04
N GLY A 186 4.68 -18.09 -6.18
CA GLY A 186 4.14 -18.42 -7.50
C GLY A 186 2.82 -17.70 -7.81
N LEU A 187 2.70 -16.43 -7.42
CA LEU A 187 1.46 -15.64 -7.57
C LEU A 187 1.43 -14.78 -8.84
N GLU A 188 2.31 -15.00 -9.81
CA GLU A 188 2.46 -14.18 -11.01
C GLU A 188 1.16 -14.03 -11.79
N GLN A 189 0.35 -15.09 -11.89
CA GLN A 189 -0.96 -15.07 -12.57
C GLN A 189 -1.99 -14.15 -11.89
N HIS A 190 -1.78 -13.76 -10.64
CA HIS A 190 -2.67 -12.86 -9.90
C HIS A 190 -2.24 -11.40 -9.97
N ILE A 191 -1.10 -11.09 -10.59
CA ILE A 191 -0.59 -9.73 -10.71
C ILE A 191 -1.12 -9.12 -11.98
N SER A 192 -1.92 -8.07 -11.82
CA SER A 192 -2.47 -7.33 -12.94
C SER A 192 -1.38 -6.52 -13.68
N PRO A 193 -1.52 -6.34 -15.00
CA PRO A 193 -0.68 -5.43 -15.75
C PRO A 193 -0.72 -3.99 -15.21
N ILE A 194 0.31 -3.21 -15.56
CA ILE A 194 0.53 -1.86 -15.04
C ILE A 194 -0.63 -0.90 -15.33
N ASP A 195 -1.29 -1.04 -16.47
CA ASP A 195 -2.37 -0.16 -16.91
C ASP A 195 -3.67 -0.33 -16.10
N ILE A 196 -3.84 -1.43 -15.36
CA ILE A 196 -5.00 -1.66 -14.50
C ILE A 196 -4.99 -0.76 -13.26
N PHE A 197 -3.86 -0.66 -12.57
CA PHE A 197 -3.78 0.10 -11.30
C PHE A 197 -2.92 1.37 -11.40
N TYR A 198 -1.92 1.38 -12.28
CA TYR A 198 -0.86 2.39 -12.34
C TYR A 198 -0.57 2.89 -13.77
N PRO A 199 -1.58 3.26 -14.58
CA PRO A 199 -1.40 3.65 -15.98
C PRO A 199 -0.68 5.00 -16.16
N LEU A 200 -0.51 5.80 -15.09
CA LEU A 200 0.30 7.01 -15.10
C LEU A 200 1.54 6.82 -14.23
N ASN A 201 2.70 7.12 -14.80
CA ASN A 201 3.93 7.16 -14.05
C ASN A 201 3.96 8.41 -13.15
N TRP A 202 4.55 8.30 -11.96
CA TRP A 202 4.70 9.43 -11.02
C TRP A 202 5.42 10.63 -11.64
N ALA A 203 6.34 10.41 -12.59
CA ALA A 203 7.05 11.48 -13.30
C ALA A 203 6.16 12.28 -14.26
N GLN A 204 4.92 11.83 -14.49
CA GLN A 204 3.96 12.44 -15.41
C GLN A 204 2.79 13.10 -14.66
N LEU A 205 2.82 13.16 -13.33
CA LEU A 205 1.73 13.72 -12.53
C LEU A 205 1.50 15.21 -12.78
N ASP A 206 2.54 15.94 -13.18
CA ASP A 206 2.42 17.37 -13.54
C ASP A 206 1.42 17.59 -14.69
N LEU A 207 1.25 16.60 -15.58
CA LEU A 207 0.28 16.66 -16.67
C LEU A 207 -1.17 16.77 -16.16
N LEU A 208 -1.47 16.29 -14.95
CA LEU A 208 -2.81 16.39 -14.38
C LEU A 208 -3.19 17.83 -14.03
N TYR A 209 -2.21 18.72 -13.89
CA TYR A 209 -2.43 20.15 -13.68
C TYR A 209 -2.49 20.94 -14.99
N GLU A 210 -2.18 20.32 -16.14
CA GLU A 210 -2.26 20.97 -17.44
C GLU A 210 -3.72 21.17 -17.88
N ARG A 211 -4.12 22.43 -18.00
CA ARG A 211 -5.47 22.79 -18.48
C ARG A 211 -5.69 22.28 -19.90
N GLY A 212 -6.77 21.53 -20.10
CA GLY A 212 -7.17 21.01 -21.41
C GLY A 212 -6.60 19.63 -21.73
N LEU A 213 -5.71 19.09 -20.89
CA LEU A 213 -5.27 17.70 -21.02
C LEU A 213 -6.46 16.76 -20.77
N LYS A 214 -6.69 15.82 -21.68
CA LYS A 214 -7.74 14.80 -21.58
C LYS A 214 -7.08 13.45 -21.35
N VAL A 215 -7.34 12.83 -20.21
CA VAL A 215 -7.01 11.42 -19.99
C VAL A 215 -8.07 10.58 -20.70
N SER A 216 -7.69 9.90 -21.77
CA SER A 216 -8.54 8.91 -22.45
C SER A 216 -8.03 7.51 -22.11
N VAL A 217 -8.86 6.69 -21.46
CA VAL A 217 -8.55 5.29 -21.24
C VAL A 217 -8.66 4.55 -22.58
N ARG A 218 -7.53 4.10 -23.14
CA ARG A 218 -7.53 3.13 -24.24
C ARG A 218 -7.46 1.73 -23.61
N ALA A 219 -8.62 1.16 -23.30
CA ALA A 219 -8.69 -0.17 -22.68
C ALA A 219 -8.54 -1.27 -23.74
N PRO A 220 -7.73 -2.32 -23.50
CA PRO A 220 -8.16 -3.69 -23.76
C PRO A 220 -9.17 -4.12 -22.69
N GLU A 221 -10.00 -5.12 -22.99
CA GLU A 221 -11.25 -5.53 -22.31
C GLU A 221 -11.16 -6.03 -20.84
N PHE A 222 -10.22 -5.57 -20.02
CA PHE A 222 -10.07 -6.04 -18.62
C PHE A 222 -10.82 -5.13 -17.64
N SER A 223 -11.10 -5.60 -16.42
CA SER A 223 -11.86 -4.96 -15.30
C SER A 223 -10.93 -4.28 -14.26
N GLY A 224 -11.32 -3.12 -13.68
CA GLY A 224 -10.49 -2.22 -12.80
C GLY A 224 -9.53 -1.19 -13.48
N HIS A 225 -9.70 0.13 -13.25
CA HIS A 225 -8.74 1.18 -13.67
C HIS A 225 -8.59 2.19 -12.52
N PHE A 226 -7.36 2.43 -12.07
CA PHE A 226 -7.04 3.38 -11.00
C PHE A 226 -5.93 4.34 -11.40
N LEU A 227 -5.81 5.47 -10.70
CA LEU A 227 -4.71 6.43 -10.86
C LEU A 227 -4.13 6.76 -9.48
N THR A 228 -2.83 6.62 -9.29
CA THR A 228 -2.16 7.06 -8.05
C THR A 228 -1.76 8.53 -8.16
N LEU A 229 -2.15 9.36 -7.19
CA LEU A 229 -1.92 10.80 -7.13
C LEU A 229 -1.04 11.16 -5.91
N ASN A 230 0.27 10.94 -6.02
CA ASN A 230 1.21 11.25 -4.93
C ASN A 230 1.28 12.76 -4.59
#